data_AF-A0A383EGA1-F1
#
_entry.id   AF-A0A383EGA1-F1
#
_cell.length_a   1.000
_cell.length_b   1.000
_cell.length_c   1.000
_cell.angle_alpha   90.00
_cell.angle_beta   90.00
_cell.angle_gamma   90.00
#
_symmetry.space_group_name_H-M   'P 1'
#
loop_
_entity.id
_entity.type
_entity.pdbx_description
1 polymer ?
#
loop_
_entity_poly.entity_id
_entity_poly.type
_entity_poly.pdbx_seq_one_letter_code
_entity_poly.pdbx_strand_id
1 'polypeptide(L)'
;MIADDHRHSAINALGDTQVDTPNLDSLVHEGTSLANMYIMGSTVGAVCMPSRGMMLTGRTLWRIDEPDLGDWSLWPQMLRESGYHTYGIGKW
;
A
#
# COMPACT_ATOMS: atom_id res chain seq x y z
N MET A 1 6.83 2.79 -2.29
CA MET A 1 6.41 2.10 -3.52
C MET A 1 5.25 1.16 -3.18
N ILE A 2 4.30 0.96 -4.08
CA ILE A 2 3.20 0.00 -3.92
C ILE A 2 3.13 -0.81 -5.21
N ALA A 3 3.22 -2.13 -5.10
CA ALA A 3 3.00 -3.05 -6.22
C ALA A 3 1.56 -3.56 -6.20
N ASP A 4 1.00 -3.89 -7.37
CA ASP A 4 -0.33 -4.47 -7.51
C ASP A 4 -0.22 -5.99 -7.65
N ASP A 5 -1.06 -6.75 -6.94
CA ASP A 5 -1.08 -8.22 -6.89
C ASP A 5 0.25 -8.93 -6.53
N HIS A 6 1.26 -8.19 -6.06
CA HIS A 6 2.50 -8.80 -5.56
C HIS A 6 2.23 -9.53 -4.25
N ARG A 7 2.39 -10.85 -4.27
CA ARG A 7 2.22 -11.71 -3.11
C ARG A 7 3.30 -11.44 -2.07
N HIS A 8 2.91 -11.37 -0.79
CA HIS A 8 3.85 -11.19 0.32
C HIS A 8 4.96 -12.25 0.35
N SER A 9 4.68 -13.46 -0.16
CA SER A 9 5.63 -14.57 -0.17
C SER A 9 6.68 -14.42 -1.27
N ALA A 10 6.41 -13.69 -2.36
CA ALA A 10 7.27 -13.64 -3.55
C ALA A 10 8.45 -12.68 -3.38
N ILE A 11 9.20 -12.83 -2.28
CA ILE A 11 10.44 -12.14 -1.93
C ILE A 11 11.38 -13.20 -1.34
N ASN A 12 12.58 -13.33 -1.91
CA ASN A 12 13.55 -14.37 -1.57
C ASN A 12 13.92 -14.32 -0.09
N ALA A 13 14.29 -13.14 0.40
CA ALA A 13 14.67 -12.93 1.80
C ALA A 13 13.53 -13.16 2.80
N LEU A 14 12.28 -13.24 2.34
CA LEU A 14 11.10 -13.53 3.17
C LEU A 14 10.60 -14.98 3.02
N GLY A 15 11.34 -15.84 2.30
CA GLY A 15 11.16 -17.29 2.31
C GLY A 15 10.90 -17.96 0.96
N ASP A 16 10.70 -17.21 -0.13
CA ASP A 16 10.50 -17.79 -1.46
C ASP A 16 11.81 -17.94 -2.24
N THR A 17 12.45 -19.10 -2.05
CA THR A 17 13.70 -19.45 -2.73
C THR A 17 13.58 -19.66 -4.24
N GLN A 18 12.36 -19.63 -4.81
CA GLN A 18 12.15 -19.83 -6.25
C GLN A 18 12.27 -18.53 -7.06
N VAL A 19 12.15 -17.38 -6.39
CA VAL A 19 12.20 -16.06 -7.03
C VAL A 19 13.47 -15.34 -6.58
N ASP A 20 14.17 -14.73 -7.54
CA ASP A 20 15.34 -13.88 -7.26
C ASP A 20 14.90 -12.41 -7.16
N THR A 21 15.08 -11.79 -5.98
CA THR A 21 14.59 -10.43 -5.68
C THR A 21 15.66 -9.53 -5.05
N PRO A 22 16.86 -9.38 -5.67
CA PRO A 22 18.04 -8.83 -4.99
C PRO A 22 17.84 -7.41 -4.45
N ASN A 23 17.07 -6.58 -5.15
CA ASN A 23 16.75 -5.22 -4.70
C ASN A 23 15.79 -5.19 -3.52
N LEU A 24 14.81 -6.10 -3.46
CA LEU A 24 13.90 -6.21 -2.32
C LEU A 24 14.61 -6.88 -1.13
N ASP A 25 15.49 -7.83 -1.39
CA ASP A 25 16.29 -8.49 -0.37
C ASP A 25 17.23 -7.50 0.33
N SER A 26 17.86 -6.58 -0.40
CA SER A 26 18.64 -5.48 0.20
C SER A 26 17.76 -4.62 1.14
N LEU A 27 16.54 -4.26 0.73
CA LEU A 27 15.61 -3.52 1.61
C LEU A 27 15.21 -4.31 2.86
N VAL A 28 15.06 -5.64 2.75
CA VAL A 28 14.77 -6.52 3.89
C VAL A 28 15.94 -6.53 4.88
N HIS A 29 17.18 -6.65 4.39
CA HIS A 29 18.38 -6.71 5.23
C HIS A 29 18.77 -5.36 5.86
N GLU A 30 18.48 -4.25 5.19
CA GLU A 30 18.86 -2.89 5.64
C GLU A 30 17.74 -2.18 6.41
N GLY A 31 16.56 -2.81 6.53
CA GLY A 31 15.36 -2.19 7.07
C GLY A 31 14.57 -3.07 8.04
N THR A 32 13.28 -2.80 8.12
CA THR A 32 12.34 -3.52 8.97
C THR A 32 11.22 -4.13 8.13
N SER A 33 11.02 -5.44 8.29
CA SER A 33 9.93 -6.17 7.64
C SER A 33 8.77 -6.43 8.60
N LEU A 34 7.55 -6.18 8.16
CA LEU A 34 6.32 -6.45 8.90
C LEU A 34 5.71 -7.77 8.42
N ALA A 35 5.96 -8.87 9.14
CA ALA A 35 5.53 -10.21 8.73
C ALA A 35 4.00 -10.43 8.81
N ASN A 36 3.28 -9.57 9.53
CA ASN A 36 1.84 -9.68 9.77
C ASN A 36 1.11 -8.37 9.43
N MET A 37 1.26 -7.90 8.19
CA MET A 37 0.58 -6.71 7.68
C MET A 37 -0.49 -7.08 6.66
N TYR A 38 -1.73 -6.64 6.90
CA TYR A 38 -2.89 -7.05 6.12
C TYR A 38 -3.68 -5.83 5.62
N ILE A 39 -4.27 -5.96 4.44
CA ILE A 39 -5.35 -5.08 3.99
C ILE A 39 -6.69 -5.61 4.51
N MET A 40 -7.71 -4.77 4.64
CA MET A 40 -9.04 -5.22 5.11
C MET A 40 -9.86 -5.95 4.03
N GLY A 41 -9.33 -6.09 2.82
CA GLY A 41 -10.05 -6.68 1.69
C GLY A 41 -11.01 -5.70 1.02
N SER A 42 -12.14 -6.20 0.55
CA SER A 42 -13.11 -5.47 -0.26
C SER A 42 -14.50 -6.09 -0.16
N THR A 43 -15.54 -5.28 -0.35
CA THR A 43 -16.93 -5.73 -0.50
C THR A 43 -17.30 -5.99 -1.98
N VAL A 44 -16.40 -5.67 -2.92
CA VAL A 44 -16.52 -5.88 -4.36
C VAL A 44 -15.33 -6.66 -4.91
N GLY A 45 -15.45 -7.26 -6.11
CA GLY A 45 -14.36 -8.06 -6.70
C GLY A 45 -13.07 -7.27 -6.97
N ALA A 46 -13.17 -5.95 -7.19
CA ALA A 46 -12.03 -5.08 -7.44
C ALA A 46 -11.39 -4.58 -6.13
N VAL A 47 -10.55 -5.40 -5.49
CA VAL A 47 -9.91 -5.07 -4.19
C VAL A 47 -8.88 -3.93 -4.24
N CYS A 48 -8.36 -3.60 -5.43
CA CYS A 48 -7.31 -2.59 -5.58
C CYS A 48 -7.78 -1.18 -5.17
N MET A 49 -9.00 -0.80 -5.53
CA MET A 49 -9.60 0.49 -5.15
C MET A 49 -9.73 0.65 -3.62
N PRO A 50 -10.42 -0.26 -2.89
CA PRO A 50 -10.60 -0.14 -1.43
C PRO A 50 -9.30 -0.19 -0.67
N SER A 51 -8.36 -1.02 -1.12
CA SER A 51 -7.01 -1.05 -0.56
C SER A 51 -6.32 0.32 -0.63
N ARG A 52 -6.38 0.99 -1.78
CA ARG A 52 -5.78 2.31 -2.01
C ARG A 52 -6.54 3.41 -1.26
N GLY A 53 -7.87 3.36 -1.25
CA GLY A 53 -8.70 4.30 -0.50
C GLY A 53 -8.41 4.27 1.00
N MET A 54 -8.34 3.07 1.60
CA MET A 54 -7.94 2.89 3.01
C MET A 54 -6.52 3.40 3.27
N MET A 55 -5.58 3.10 2.38
CA MET A 55 -4.19 3.52 2.54
C MET A 55 -4.04 5.06 2.53
N LEU A 56 -4.75 5.75 1.64
CA LEU A 56 -4.63 7.20 1.48
C LEU A 56 -5.35 7.98 2.58
N THR A 57 -6.53 7.50 2.98
CA THR A 57 -7.38 8.16 3.98
C THR A 57 -7.03 7.75 5.42
N GLY A 58 -6.35 6.61 5.61
CA GLY A 58 -6.17 5.99 6.93
C GLY A 58 -7.50 5.54 7.56
N ARG A 59 -8.54 5.31 6.76
CA ARG A 59 -9.86 4.86 7.20
C ARG A 59 -10.03 3.38 6.93
N THR A 60 -10.97 2.77 7.66
CA THR A 60 -11.32 1.36 7.49
C THR A 60 -12.24 1.17 6.28
N LEU A 61 -12.32 -0.06 5.77
CA LEU A 61 -13.22 -0.45 4.66
C LEU A 61 -14.68 0.03 4.85
N TRP A 62 -15.12 0.13 6.10
CA TRP A 62 -16.49 0.49 6.48
C TRP A 62 -16.75 2.01 6.53
N ARG A 63 -15.73 2.84 6.28
CA ARG A 63 -15.79 4.30 6.37
C ARG A 63 -15.40 5.01 5.07
N ILE A 64 -15.03 4.25 4.06
CA ILE A 64 -14.70 4.77 2.74
C ILE A 64 -15.91 4.55 1.82
N ASP A 65 -16.37 5.62 1.16
CA ASP A 65 -17.55 5.60 0.29
C ASP A 65 -17.14 5.45 -1.17
N GLU A 66 -16.55 4.32 -1.53
CA GLU A 66 -15.98 4.13 -2.87
C GLU A 66 -17.00 4.28 -4.01
N PRO A 67 -16.59 4.82 -5.18
CA PRO A 67 -15.24 5.24 -5.56
C PRO A 67 -14.86 6.66 -5.06
N ASP A 68 -15.74 7.33 -4.34
CA ASP A 68 -15.50 8.66 -3.80
C ASP A 68 -14.81 8.55 -2.44
N LEU A 69 -13.59 9.09 -2.32
CA LEU A 69 -12.93 9.13 -1.01
C LEU A 69 -13.57 10.18 -0.08
N GLY A 70 -14.61 10.88 -0.54
CA GLY A 70 -15.31 11.92 0.19
C GLY A 70 -14.37 13.06 0.58
N ASP A 71 -14.74 13.79 1.62
CA ASP A 71 -13.95 14.91 2.15
C ASP A 71 -12.87 14.44 3.14
N TRP A 72 -12.45 13.17 3.08
CA TRP A 72 -11.38 12.69 3.93
C TRP A 72 -10.04 13.34 3.57
N SER A 73 -9.37 13.92 4.55
CA SER A 73 -7.98 14.35 4.40
C SER A 73 -7.09 13.16 4.06
N LEU A 74 -6.39 13.24 2.94
CA LEU A 74 -5.45 12.21 2.51
C LEU A 74 -4.06 12.49 3.13
N TRP A 75 -3.34 11.46 3.55
CA TRP A 75 -1.99 11.68 4.13
C TRP A 75 -1.03 12.44 3.20
N PRO A 76 -1.08 12.31 1.85
CA PRO A 76 -0.23 13.15 0.98
C PRO A 76 -0.63 14.62 0.97
N GLN A 77 -1.90 14.95 1.24
CA GLN A 77 -2.35 16.34 1.40
C GLN A 77 -1.83 16.91 2.72
N MET A 78 -1.93 16.14 3.81
CA MET A 78 -1.41 16.53 5.12
C MET A 78 0.12 16.78 5.10
N LEU A 79 0.87 15.93 4.38
CA LEU A 79 2.30 16.15 4.18
C LEU A 79 2.58 17.42 3.38
N ARG A 80 1.77 17.71 2.35
CA ARG A 80 1.90 18.94 1.56
C ARG A 80 1.67 20.19 2.39
N GLU A 81 0.65 20.18 3.24
CA GLU A 81 0.39 21.26 4.21
C GLU A 81 1.54 21.43 5.21
N SER A 82 2.26 20.34 5.49
CA SER A 82 3.47 20.33 6.34
C SER A 82 4.76 20.70 5.60
N GLY A 83 4.68 21.15 4.34
CA GLY A 83 5.83 21.64 3.57
C GLY A 83 6.53 20.60 2.69
N TYR A 84 6.01 19.37 2.59
CA TYR A 84 6.55 18.37 1.67
C TYR A 84 6.05 18.58 0.24
N HIS A 85 6.90 18.33 -0.75
CA HIS A 85 6.46 18.17 -2.13
C HIS A 85 5.86 16.77 -2.32
N THR A 86 4.60 16.70 -2.73
CA THR A 86 3.90 15.42 -2.95
C THR A 86 3.45 15.26 -4.40
N TYR A 87 3.66 14.07 -4.95
CA TYR A 87 3.30 13.72 -6.32
C TYR A 87 2.94 12.24 -6.40
N GLY A 88 1.93 11.90 -7.22
CA GLY A 88 1.50 10.53 -7.47
C GLY A 88 1.95 10.06 -8.85
N ILE A 89 2.55 8.86 -8.92
CA ILE A 89 2.97 8.24 -10.19
C ILE A 89 2.48 6.80 -10.23
N GLY A 90 1.80 6.43 -11.32
CA GLY A 90 1.33 5.07 -11.57
C GLY A 90 -0.18 4.93 -11.45
N LYS A 91 -0.61 3.76 -10.99
CA LYS A 91 -2.03 3.38 -10.91
C LYS A 91 -2.75 4.13 -9.78
N TRP A 92 -3.93 4.64 -10.11
CA TRP A 92 -4.94 5.16 -9.19
C TRP A 92 -6.04 4.10 -9.05
#